data_AF-A0A920SJ67-F1
#
_entry.id   AF-A0A920SJ67-F1
#
_cell.length_a   1.000
_cell.length_b   1.000
_cell.length_c   1.000
_cell.angle_alpha   90.00
_cell.angle_beta   90.00
_cell.angle_gamma   90.00
#
_symmetry.space_group_name_H-M   'P 1'
#
loop_
_entity.id
_entity.type
_entity.pdbx_description
1 polymer ?
#
loop_
_entity_poly.entity_id
_entity_poly.type
_entity_poly.pdbx_seq_one_letter_code
_entity_poly.pdbx_strand_id
1 'polypeptide(L)'
;MVHPLTGPVFVKGAQPGDLLEVTIQHIEPANWGFTSILPGFGFLRDVYTEPYLVHWEMDDGFARSLQLPGVAIPEASFMGTIGVAPSRQLRQEILLREDELLRRGGMVVGPTPAGAVPADEPFASEGLRTIPPREHGGNLDIKQLTSGTRLMLPVFTEGGLFSAGDAHYAQGDSECCGKLRWRWIAPYM
;
A
#
# COMPACT_ATOMS: atom_id res chain seq x y z
N MET A 1 0.18 1.31 13.06
CA MET A 1 -0.64 1.04 11.86
C MET A 1 0.11 1.52 10.63
N VAL A 2 0.36 0.64 9.67
CA VAL A 2 0.97 0.96 8.36
C VAL A 2 -0.05 0.56 7.29
N HIS A 3 -0.23 1.44 6.31
CA HIS A 3 -1.28 1.52 5.28
C HIS A 3 -2.72 1.66 5.81
N PRO A 4 -3.15 2.85 6.31
CA PRO A 4 -4.57 3.13 6.41
C PRO A 4 -5.19 3.12 5.01
N LEU A 5 -6.25 2.34 4.82
CA LEU A 5 -6.94 2.21 3.54
C LEU A 5 -8.31 2.88 3.61
N THR A 6 -8.70 3.54 2.53
CA THR A 6 -10.07 4.00 2.34
C THR A 6 -10.87 2.86 1.74
N GLY A 7 -11.99 2.51 2.38
CA GLY A 7 -12.83 1.39 2.01
C GLY A 7 -13.38 0.64 3.24
N PRO A 8 -13.95 -0.55 3.05
CA PRO A 8 -14.19 -1.17 1.74
C PRO A 8 -15.40 -0.56 1.01
N VAL A 9 -15.26 -0.40 -0.30
CA VAL A 9 -16.36 -0.06 -1.22
C VAL A 9 -17.04 -1.34 -1.67
N PHE A 10 -18.36 -1.42 -1.47
CA PHE A 10 -19.18 -2.55 -1.91
C PHE A 10 -19.73 -2.29 -3.32
N VAL A 11 -19.40 -3.16 -4.27
CA VAL A 11 -19.86 -3.08 -5.67
C VAL A 11 -21.06 -4.01 -5.87
N LYS A 12 -22.26 -3.43 -6.00
CA LYS A 12 -23.49 -4.20 -6.20
C LYS A 12 -23.38 -5.13 -7.42
N GLY A 13 -23.67 -6.42 -7.21
CA GLY A 13 -23.69 -7.42 -8.28
C GLY A 13 -22.36 -8.15 -8.50
N ALA A 14 -21.24 -7.67 -7.95
CA ALA A 14 -19.97 -8.41 -8.02
C ALA A 14 -20.02 -9.67 -7.15
N GLN A 15 -19.65 -10.82 -7.72
CA GLN A 15 -19.67 -12.13 -7.08
C GLN A 15 -18.29 -12.79 -7.13
N PRO A 16 -17.98 -13.71 -6.20
CA PRO A 16 -16.76 -14.52 -6.28
C PRO A 16 -16.61 -15.20 -7.65
N GLY A 17 -15.45 -15.05 -8.29
CA GLY A 17 -15.16 -15.54 -9.64
C GLY A 17 -15.24 -14.46 -10.74
N ASP A 18 -15.82 -13.30 -10.45
CA ASP A 18 -15.80 -12.16 -11.36
C ASP A 18 -14.42 -11.48 -11.42
N LEU A 19 -14.25 -10.59 -12.40
CA LEU A 19 -13.18 -9.58 -12.41
C LEU A 19 -13.78 -8.21 -12.09
N LEU A 20 -13.23 -7.54 -11.08
CA LEU A 20 -13.47 -6.13 -10.82
C LEU A 20 -12.47 -5.29 -11.62
N GLU A 21 -12.96 -4.58 -12.61
CA GLU A 21 -12.18 -3.59 -13.34
C GLU A 21 -12.19 -2.25 -12.60
N VAL A 22 -11.00 -1.74 -12.31
CA VAL A 22 -10.79 -0.44 -11.68
C VAL A 22 -10.04 0.47 -12.64
N THR A 23 -10.74 1.49 -13.16
CA THR A 23 -10.09 2.54 -13.96
C THR A 23 -9.70 3.70 -13.06
N ILE A 24 -8.41 4.04 -13.04
CA ILE A 24 -7.91 5.20 -12.29
C ILE A 24 -8.12 6.43 -13.17
N GLN A 25 -9.15 7.22 -12.88
CA GLN A 25 -9.46 8.41 -13.69
C GLN A 25 -8.49 9.56 -13.41
N HIS A 26 -8.24 9.82 -12.12
CA HIS A 26 -7.40 10.91 -11.66
C HIS A 26 -6.90 10.61 -10.25
N ILE A 27 -5.70 11.10 -9.93
CA ILE A 27 -5.14 11.10 -8.57
C ILE A 27 -4.64 12.51 -8.31
N GLU A 28 -5.13 13.13 -7.24
CA GLU A 28 -4.70 14.46 -6.82
C GLU A 28 -3.71 14.30 -5.64
N PRO A 29 -2.43 14.67 -5.82
CA PRO A 29 -1.44 14.58 -4.77
C PRO A 29 -1.61 15.69 -3.73
N ALA A 30 -1.15 15.44 -2.51
CA ALA A 30 -0.95 16.52 -1.56
C ALA A 30 0.24 17.40 -1.99
N ASN A 31 0.30 18.63 -1.48
CA ASN A 31 1.40 19.56 -1.75
C ASN A 31 2.68 19.29 -0.92
N TRP A 32 2.70 18.23 -0.10
CA TRP A 32 3.87 17.84 0.69
C TRP A 32 3.93 16.32 0.88
N GLY A 33 5.13 15.80 1.09
CA GLY A 33 5.36 14.39 1.43
C GLY A 33 6.75 14.15 2.03
N PHE A 34 7.12 12.89 2.21
CA PHE A 34 8.42 12.50 2.73
C PHE A 34 8.94 11.20 2.13
N THR A 35 10.26 11.05 2.08
CA THR A 35 10.95 9.78 1.87
C THR A 35 11.74 9.42 3.10
N SER A 36 11.72 8.15 3.50
CA SER A 36 12.49 7.67 4.66
C SER A 36 13.26 6.39 4.39
N ILE A 37 14.52 6.36 4.83
CA ILE A 37 15.30 5.12 5.02
C ILE A 37 15.30 4.81 6.51
N LEU A 38 14.89 3.59 6.84
CA LEU A 38 14.92 3.06 8.20
C LEU A 38 16.07 2.05 8.31
N PRO A 39 17.02 2.23 9.23
CA PRO A 39 18.11 1.28 9.46
C PRO A 39 17.60 -0.16 9.64
N GLY A 40 18.26 -1.11 8.97
CA GLY A 40 17.90 -2.53 9.03
C GLY A 40 16.66 -2.92 8.20
N PHE A 41 16.07 -1.99 7.44
CA PHE A 41 14.89 -2.25 6.60
C PHE A 41 15.11 -1.85 5.13
N GLY A 42 14.45 -2.56 4.22
CA GLY A 42 14.52 -2.30 2.78
C GLY A 42 15.63 -3.08 2.06
N PHE A 43 15.74 -2.86 0.76
CA PHE A 43 16.66 -3.59 -0.11
C PHE A 43 18.13 -3.19 0.14
N LEU A 44 18.38 -1.91 0.39
CA LEU A 44 19.73 -1.35 0.58
C LEU A 44 20.12 -1.18 2.07
N ARG A 45 19.48 -1.92 2.98
CA ARG A 45 19.67 -1.82 4.44
C ARG A 45 21.11 -2.04 4.91
N ASP A 46 21.90 -2.80 4.16
CA ASP A 46 23.30 -3.11 4.47
C ASP A 46 24.26 -2.03 3.93
N VAL A 47 23.77 -1.14 3.08
CA VAL A 47 24.53 -0.01 2.49
C VAL A 47 24.20 1.29 3.21
N TYR A 48 22.92 1.52 3.51
CA TYR A 48 22.43 2.69 4.25
C TYR A 48 22.03 2.27 5.66
N THR A 49 22.99 2.32 6.57
CA THR A 49 22.82 1.90 7.98
C THR A 49 22.31 3.01 8.89
N GLU A 50 22.35 4.25 8.44
CA GLU A 50 21.86 5.42 9.17
C GLU A 50 20.44 5.81 8.71
N PRO A 51 19.62 6.41 9.59
CA PRO A 51 18.30 6.87 9.21
C PRO A 51 18.40 8.11 8.30
N TYR A 52 17.56 8.15 7.27
CA TYR A 52 17.39 9.33 6.43
C TYR A 52 15.92 9.69 6.33
N LEU A 53 15.63 10.99 6.33
CA LEU A 53 14.29 11.54 6.11
C LEU A 53 14.43 12.75 5.20
N VAL A 54 13.76 12.74 4.05
CA VAL A 54 13.70 13.86 3.12
C VAL A 54 12.26 14.33 3.05
N HIS A 55 12.03 15.62 3.31
CA HIS A 55 10.73 16.24 3.13
C HIS A 55 10.64 16.84 1.74
N TRP A 56 9.48 16.68 1.11
CA TRP A 56 9.23 17.13 -0.25
C TRP A 56 8.08 18.12 -0.23
N GLU A 57 8.26 19.18 -0.99
CA GLU A 57 7.21 20.12 -1.37
C GLU A 57 6.84 19.85 -2.82
N MET A 58 5.55 19.78 -3.13
CA MET A 58 5.04 19.52 -4.47
C MET A 58 4.38 20.77 -5.02
N ASP A 59 4.94 21.28 -6.12
CA ASP A 59 4.42 22.44 -6.86
C ASP A 59 4.65 22.29 -8.36
N ASP A 60 3.71 22.82 -9.15
CA ASP A 60 3.81 22.88 -10.63
C ASP A 60 4.16 21.53 -11.30
N GLY A 61 3.62 20.43 -10.77
CA GLY A 61 3.87 19.08 -11.29
C GLY A 61 5.24 18.49 -10.96
N PHE A 62 5.98 19.08 -10.00
CA PHE A 62 7.24 18.52 -9.50
C PHE A 62 7.30 18.48 -7.96
N ALA A 63 8.04 17.49 -7.43
CA ALA A 63 8.47 17.43 -6.04
C ALA A 63 9.92 17.92 -5.92
N ARG A 64 10.18 18.79 -4.95
CA ARG A 64 11.50 19.37 -4.65
C ARG A 64 11.78 19.32 -3.16
N SER A 65 13.07 19.32 -2.80
CA SER A 65 13.51 19.35 -1.40
C SER A 65 14.78 20.14 -1.24
N LEU A 66 14.85 21.01 -0.22
CA LEU A 66 16.10 21.68 0.17
C LEU A 66 17.15 20.69 0.70
N GLN A 67 16.73 19.50 1.12
CA GLN A 67 17.62 18.44 1.59
C GLN A 67 18.30 17.69 0.41
N LEU A 68 17.78 17.86 -0.81
CA LEU A 68 18.34 17.31 -2.05
C LEU A 68 18.37 18.42 -3.14
N PRO A 69 19.25 19.43 -2.99
CA PRO A 69 19.28 20.57 -3.90
C PRO A 69 19.62 20.16 -5.33
N GLY A 70 18.94 20.77 -6.31
CA GLY A 70 19.12 20.48 -7.74
C GLY A 70 18.33 19.29 -8.25
N VAL A 71 17.55 18.60 -7.40
CA VAL A 71 16.66 17.52 -7.78
C VAL A 71 15.22 18.03 -7.89
N ALA A 72 14.57 17.72 -9.00
CA ALA A 72 13.13 17.89 -9.20
C ALA A 72 12.56 16.59 -9.78
N ILE A 73 11.59 16.00 -9.09
CA ILE A 73 10.97 14.74 -9.51
C ILE A 73 9.62 15.08 -10.13
N PRO A 74 9.34 14.68 -11.39
CA PRO A 74 8.04 14.93 -12.00
C PRO A 74 6.96 14.08 -11.34
N GLU A 75 5.73 14.57 -11.35
CA GLU A 75 4.57 13.83 -10.88
C GLU A 75 4.38 12.52 -11.66
N ALA A 76 4.18 11.44 -10.91
CA ALA A 76 3.77 10.12 -11.38
C ALA A 76 2.87 9.46 -10.33
N SER A 77 1.85 10.20 -9.88
CA SER A 77 1.05 9.84 -8.71
C SER A 77 0.32 8.50 -8.87
N PHE A 78 0.38 7.64 -7.84
CA PHE A 78 -0.31 6.34 -7.83
C PHE A 78 -0.67 5.88 -6.41
N MET A 79 -1.52 4.85 -6.31
CA MET A 79 -1.87 4.17 -5.06
C MET A 79 -1.01 2.90 -4.91
N GLY A 80 -0.11 2.87 -3.92
CA GLY A 80 0.76 1.72 -3.65
C GLY A 80 -0.02 0.52 -3.13
N THR A 81 -1.08 0.76 -2.35
CA THR A 81 -2.03 -0.29 -1.92
C THR A 81 -3.38 -0.15 -2.62
N ILE A 82 -3.74 -1.14 -3.43
CA ILE A 82 -5.02 -1.22 -4.13
C ILE A 82 -5.45 -2.69 -4.26
N GLY A 83 -6.66 -3.03 -3.81
CA GLY A 83 -7.08 -4.42 -3.79
C GLY A 83 -8.53 -4.64 -3.36
N VAL A 84 -8.93 -5.91 -3.35
CA VAL A 84 -10.23 -6.41 -2.90
C VAL A 84 -10.08 -7.29 -1.67
N ALA A 85 -11.17 -7.57 -0.95
CA ALA A 85 -11.09 -8.48 0.20
C ALA A 85 -10.84 -9.93 -0.27
N PRO A 86 -9.94 -10.68 0.38
CA PRO A 86 -9.81 -12.11 0.14
C PRO A 86 -11.01 -12.87 0.68
N SER A 87 -11.30 -14.03 0.10
CA SER A 87 -12.24 -14.98 0.70
C SER A 87 -11.68 -15.52 2.02
N ARG A 88 -12.55 -16.11 2.86
CA ARG A 88 -12.12 -16.80 4.08
C ARG A 88 -11.10 -17.91 3.77
N GLN A 89 -11.33 -18.66 2.70
CA GLN A 89 -10.43 -19.73 2.25
C GLN A 89 -9.06 -19.16 1.84
N LEU A 90 -9.03 -18.17 0.96
CA LEU A 90 -7.78 -17.55 0.51
C LEU A 90 -7.01 -16.94 1.69
N ARG A 91 -7.71 -16.29 2.62
CA ARG A 91 -7.10 -15.77 3.86
C ARG A 91 -6.45 -16.88 4.69
N GLN A 92 -7.09 -18.03 4.84
CA GLN A 92 -6.52 -19.17 5.57
C GLN A 92 -5.28 -19.74 4.86
N GLU A 93 -5.34 -19.90 3.53
CA GLU A 93 -4.19 -20.35 2.72
C GLU A 93 -2.99 -19.40 2.85
N ILE A 94 -3.25 -18.08 2.85
CA ILE A 94 -2.26 -17.04 3.09
C ILE A 94 -1.62 -17.19 4.48
N LEU A 95 -2.43 -17.33 5.52
CA LEU A 95 -1.92 -17.45 6.89
C LEU A 95 -1.07 -18.71 7.06
N LEU A 96 -1.50 -19.84 6.49
CA LEU A 96 -0.76 -21.10 6.55
C LEU A 96 0.62 -21.01 5.88
N ARG A 97 0.69 -20.42 4.68
CA ARG A 97 1.99 -20.28 3.97
C ARG A 97 2.91 -19.25 4.61
N GLU A 98 2.35 -18.18 5.19
CA GLU A 98 3.13 -17.17 5.91
C GLU A 98 3.65 -17.72 7.24
N ASP A 99 2.86 -18.51 7.97
CA ASP A 99 3.33 -19.25 9.14
C ASP A 99 4.44 -20.26 8.79
N GLU A 100 4.31 -21.00 7.69
CA GLU A 100 5.35 -21.89 7.20
C GLU A 100 6.65 -21.13 6.89
N LEU A 101 6.55 -19.97 6.22
CA LEU A 101 7.71 -19.13 5.94
C LEU A 101 8.40 -18.68 7.24
N LEU A 102 7.61 -18.27 8.24
CA LEU A 102 8.13 -17.88 9.55
C LEU A 102 8.85 -19.05 10.25
N ARG A 103 8.27 -20.26 10.24
CA ARG A 103 8.87 -21.47 10.80
C ARG A 103 10.18 -21.86 10.12
N ARG A 104 10.37 -21.49 8.85
CA ARG A 104 11.61 -21.68 8.09
C ARG A 104 12.65 -20.57 8.31
N GLY A 105 12.40 -19.64 9.25
CA GLY A 105 13.27 -18.51 9.54
C GLY A 105 13.11 -17.33 8.58
N GLY A 106 12.06 -17.32 7.76
CA GLY A 106 11.71 -16.18 6.92
C GLY A 106 11.06 -15.05 7.73
N MET A 107 10.97 -13.88 7.11
CA MET A 107 10.37 -12.70 7.72
C MET A 107 8.89 -12.58 7.31
N VAL A 108 8.01 -12.59 8.30
CA VAL A 108 6.56 -12.38 8.14
C VAL A 108 6.08 -11.47 9.24
N VAL A 109 5.19 -10.55 8.88
CA VAL A 109 4.47 -9.73 9.86
C VAL A 109 3.06 -10.28 9.99
N GLY A 110 2.84 -11.08 11.03
CA GLY A 110 1.56 -11.72 11.29
C GLY A 110 0.44 -10.75 11.72
N PRO A 111 -0.81 -11.25 11.79
CA PRO A 111 -1.94 -10.53 12.33
C PRO A 111 -1.66 -9.91 13.70
N THR A 112 -2.25 -8.75 13.96
CA THR A 112 -2.19 -8.11 15.27
C THR A 112 -3.48 -7.32 15.50
N PRO A 113 -4.11 -7.42 16.69
CA PRO A 113 -5.30 -6.66 17.00
C PRO A 113 -5.02 -5.16 17.17
N ALA A 114 -3.75 -4.77 17.35
CA ALA A 114 -3.35 -3.39 17.59
C ALA A 114 -3.67 -2.48 16.39
N GLY A 115 -4.70 -1.65 16.53
CA GLY A 115 -5.16 -0.72 15.50
C GLY A 115 -5.97 -1.38 14.38
N ALA A 116 -6.50 -2.58 14.60
CA ALA A 116 -7.42 -3.23 13.68
C ALA A 116 -8.77 -2.51 13.63
N VAL A 117 -9.39 -2.50 12.44
CA VAL A 117 -10.74 -1.99 12.22
C VAL A 117 -11.47 -3.00 11.32
N PRO A 118 -12.55 -3.66 11.80
CA PRO A 118 -13.11 -3.59 13.15
C PRO A 118 -12.16 -4.16 14.22
N ALA A 119 -12.32 -3.69 15.46
CA ALA A 119 -11.47 -4.09 16.60
C ALA A 119 -11.99 -5.33 17.34
N ASP A 120 -13.18 -5.83 16.99
CA ASP A 120 -13.79 -6.99 17.63
C ASP A 120 -13.13 -8.30 17.22
N GLU A 121 -13.09 -9.25 18.16
CA GLU A 121 -12.64 -10.61 17.89
C GLU A 121 -13.73 -11.44 17.18
N PRO A 122 -13.35 -12.38 16.29
CA PRO A 122 -11.98 -12.78 15.99
C PRO A 122 -11.28 -11.89 14.94
N PHE A 123 -11.95 -10.87 14.39
CA PHE A 123 -11.48 -10.13 13.22
C PHE A 123 -10.14 -9.42 13.45
N ALA A 124 -9.97 -8.82 14.63
CA ALA A 124 -8.76 -8.09 15.00
C ALA A 124 -7.51 -8.99 15.03
N SER A 125 -7.62 -10.19 15.61
CA SER A 125 -6.50 -11.14 15.69
C SER A 125 -6.32 -12.01 14.45
N GLU A 126 -7.26 -11.99 13.51
CA GLU A 126 -7.24 -12.79 12.29
C GLU A 126 -6.98 -11.99 11.00
N GLY A 127 -6.97 -10.65 11.11
CA GLY A 127 -6.80 -9.73 9.99
C GLY A 127 -5.40 -9.80 9.38
N LEU A 128 -5.33 -9.99 8.06
CA LEU A 128 -4.06 -9.94 7.33
C LEU A 128 -3.42 -8.57 7.46
N ARG A 129 -2.10 -8.54 7.61
CA ARG A 129 -1.34 -7.30 7.45
C ARG A 129 -1.31 -6.90 5.99
N THR A 130 -1.45 -5.61 5.73
CA THR A 130 -1.42 -4.97 4.40
C THR A 130 0.00 -4.75 3.88
N ILE A 131 1.03 -5.40 4.44
CA ILE A 131 2.44 -5.17 4.08
C ILE A 131 2.79 -5.85 2.76
N PRO A 132 2.61 -7.17 2.57
CA PRO A 132 2.94 -7.80 1.31
C PRO A 132 1.78 -7.70 0.30
N PRO A 133 2.07 -7.60 -1.00
CA PRO A 133 1.09 -7.87 -2.04
C PRO A 133 0.69 -9.35 -2.01
N ARG A 134 -0.54 -9.65 -2.43
CA ARG A 134 -1.10 -11.00 -2.53
C ARG A 134 -1.99 -11.11 -3.77
N GLU A 135 -2.67 -12.23 -3.92
CA GLU A 135 -3.54 -12.55 -5.07
C GLU A 135 -4.71 -11.58 -5.23
N HIS A 136 -5.13 -10.92 -4.15
CA HIS A 136 -6.21 -9.92 -4.15
C HIS A 136 -5.74 -8.49 -4.42
N GLY A 137 -4.49 -8.32 -4.86
CA GLY A 137 -3.82 -7.03 -4.93
C GLY A 137 -3.18 -6.69 -3.58
N GLY A 138 -3.58 -5.57 -2.99
CA GLY A 138 -2.99 -5.06 -1.76
C GLY A 138 -1.80 -4.16 -2.07
N ASN A 139 -0.72 -4.27 -1.30
CA ASN A 139 0.44 -3.38 -1.40
C ASN A 139 1.34 -3.76 -2.58
N LEU A 140 0.87 -3.47 -3.80
CA LEU A 140 1.50 -3.81 -5.06
C LEU A 140 2.73 -2.93 -5.36
N ASP A 141 2.69 -1.65 -4.98
CA ASP A 141 3.76 -0.66 -5.21
C ASP A 141 4.22 -0.60 -6.69
N ILE A 142 3.28 -0.74 -7.64
CA ILE A 142 3.53 -0.67 -9.09
C ILE A 142 3.34 0.77 -9.57
N LYS A 143 4.46 1.48 -9.83
CA LYS A 143 4.47 2.90 -10.21
C LYS A 143 3.71 3.24 -11.49
N GLN A 144 3.41 2.24 -12.33
CA GLN A 144 2.64 2.44 -13.56
C GLN A 144 1.13 2.56 -13.30
N LEU A 145 0.61 2.24 -12.11
CA LEU A 145 -0.81 2.35 -11.75
C LEU A 145 -1.26 3.81 -11.54
N THR A 146 -1.05 4.63 -12.57
CA THR A 146 -1.33 6.08 -12.60
C THR A 146 -2.67 6.37 -13.28
N SER A 147 -3.06 7.64 -13.33
CA SER A 147 -4.23 8.11 -14.07
C SER A 147 -4.26 7.59 -15.52
N GLY A 148 -5.42 7.12 -15.96
CA GLY A 148 -5.64 6.48 -17.27
C GLY A 148 -5.44 4.97 -17.29
N THR A 149 -4.88 4.37 -16.23
CA THR A 149 -4.69 2.91 -16.18
C THR A 149 -5.94 2.15 -15.75
N ARG A 150 -6.02 0.89 -16.21
CA ARG A 150 -7.06 -0.08 -15.85
C ARG A 150 -6.42 -1.27 -15.15
N LEU A 151 -6.85 -1.52 -13.92
CA LEU A 151 -6.44 -2.67 -13.12
C LEU A 151 -7.60 -3.68 -13.06
N MET A 152 -7.31 -4.95 -13.31
CA MET A 152 -8.28 -6.04 -13.20
C MET A 152 -7.98 -6.85 -11.94
N LEU A 153 -8.93 -6.92 -11.01
CA LEU A 153 -8.78 -7.65 -9.74
C LEU A 153 -9.75 -8.84 -9.69
N PRO A 154 -9.30 -10.05 -9.34
CA PRO A 154 -10.20 -11.18 -9.14
C PRO A 154 -11.06 -10.97 -7.89
N VAL A 155 -12.37 -11.15 -8.02
CA VAL A 155 -13.33 -11.01 -6.92
C VAL A 155 -13.38 -12.32 -6.12
N PHE A 156 -13.15 -12.23 -4.81
CA PHE A 156 -13.18 -13.39 -3.90
C PHE A 156 -14.35 -13.38 -2.91
N THR A 157 -15.00 -12.23 -2.72
CA THR A 157 -16.15 -12.07 -1.83
C THR A 157 -17.25 -11.30 -2.54
N GLU A 158 -18.50 -11.47 -2.09
CA GLU A 158 -19.61 -10.66 -2.56
C GLU A 158 -19.26 -9.17 -2.44
N GLY A 159 -19.54 -8.43 -3.51
CA GLY A 159 -19.28 -6.99 -3.60
C GLY A 159 -17.82 -6.60 -3.79
N GLY A 160 -16.87 -7.55 -3.82
CA GLY A 160 -15.43 -7.32 -3.95
C GLY A 160 -14.77 -6.65 -2.75
N LEU A 161 -15.45 -5.71 -2.08
CA LEU A 161 -14.95 -4.97 -0.91
C LEU A 161 -13.63 -4.25 -1.24
N PHE A 162 -13.66 -3.46 -2.31
CA PHE A 162 -12.49 -2.74 -2.83
C PHE A 162 -11.96 -1.70 -1.85
N SER A 163 -10.64 -1.64 -1.66
CA SER A 163 -9.98 -0.64 -0.83
C SER A 163 -8.70 -0.12 -1.50
N ALA A 164 -8.37 1.14 -1.25
CA ALA A 164 -7.14 1.75 -1.74
C ALA A 164 -6.53 2.69 -0.69
N GLY A 165 -5.21 2.83 -0.72
CA GLY A 165 -4.46 3.67 0.21
C GLY A 165 -2.98 3.65 -0.13
N ASP A 166 -2.16 4.18 0.78
CA ASP A 166 -0.72 4.30 0.59
C ASP A 166 -0.36 5.02 -0.71
N ALA A 167 -0.69 6.32 -0.80
CA ALA A 167 -0.50 7.09 -2.01
C ALA A 167 0.93 7.66 -2.12
N HIS A 168 1.44 7.73 -3.36
CA HIS A 168 2.82 8.10 -3.70
C HIS A 168 2.85 9.13 -4.81
N TYR A 169 3.81 10.06 -4.77
CA TYR A 169 4.04 11.05 -5.85
C TYR A 169 4.71 10.46 -7.05
N ALA A 170 5.70 9.65 -6.74
CA ALA A 170 6.60 9.04 -7.68
C ALA A 170 7.34 7.98 -6.88
N GLN A 171 7.65 6.88 -7.53
CA GLN A 171 8.43 5.81 -6.93
C GLN A 171 9.37 5.26 -8.00
N GLY A 172 10.59 4.88 -7.59
CA GLY A 172 11.44 4.03 -8.42
C GLY A 172 10.85 2.63 -8.56
N ASP A 173 11.31 1.86 -9.55
CA ASP A 173 10.95 0.45 -9.61
C ASP A 173 11.49 -0.29 -8.37
N SER A 174 10.69 -1.23 -7.87
CA SER A 174 11.00 -2.08 -6.69
C SER A 174 11.14 -1.36 -5.35
N GLU A 175 11.00 -0.04 -5.31
CA GLU A 175 11.06 0.72 -4.05
C GLU A 175 12.35 0.48 -3.21
N CYS A 176 13.50 0.40 -3.88
CA CYS A 176 14.73 -0.09 -3.24
C CYS A 176 15.21 0.71 -2.01
N CYS A 177 14.96 2.01 -1.96
CA CYS A 177 15.48 2.94 -0.95
C CYS A 177 14.43 3.45 0.06
N GLY A 178 13.31 2.75 0.23
CA GLY A 178 12.21 3.26 1.05
C GLY A 178 11.39 4.32 0.29
N LYS A 179 10.12 4.43 0.69
CA LYS A 179 9.05 5.03 -0.12
C LYS A 179 9.11 6.56 -0.17
N LEU A 180 8.78 7.21 -1.29
CA LEU A 180 8.32 8.60 -1.32
C LEU A 180 6.80 8.60 -1.10
N ARG A 181 6.38 8.80 0.14
CA ARG A 181 4.98 8.80 0.57
C ARG A 181 4.54 10.21 0.92
N TRP A 182 3.29 10.54 0.65
CA TRP A 182 2.60 11.55 1.45
C TRP A 182 1.64 10.87 2.39
N ARG A 183 1.48 11.48 3.56
CA ARG A 183 0.51 11.02 4.54
C ARG A 183 -0.71 11.91 4.44
N TRP A 184 -1.84 11.33 4.02
CA TRP A 184 -3.14 11.92 4.33
C TRP A 184 -3.35 11.80 5.83
N ILE A 185 -3.02 12.87 6.57
CA ILE A 185 -3.58 13.09 7.90
C ILE A 185 -4.88 13.82 7.60
N ALA A 186 -6.02 13.13 7.69
CA ALA A 186 -7.32 13.79 7.72
C ALA A 186 -7.21 14.93 8.75
N PRO A 187 -7.46 16.20 8.41
CA PRO A 187 -7.66 17.19 9.44
C PRO A 187 -8.86 16.69 10.25
N TYR A 188 -8.67 16.50 11.55
CA TYR A 188 -9.79 16.47 12.47
C TYR A 188 -10.56 17.78 12.24
N MET A 189 -11.75 17.68 11.65
CA MET A 189 -12.84 18.63 11.84
C MET A 189 -13.84 18.00 12.79
#